data_AF-A0A3A4VKW0-F1
#
_entry.id   AF-A0A3A4VKW0-F1
#
_cell.length_a   1.000
_cell.length_b   1.000
_cell.length_c   1.000
_cell.angle_alpha   90.00
_cell.angle_beta   90.00
_cell.angle_gamma   90.00
#
_symmetry.space_group_name_H-M   'P 1'
#
loop_
_entity.id
_entity.type
_entity.pdbx_description
1 polymer ?
#
loop_
_entity_poly.entity_id
_entity_poly.type
_entity_poly.pdbx_seq_one_letter_code
_entity_poly.pdbx_strand_id
1 'polypeptide(L)'
;MGTRIHKISRYKPSIFQGSLRLSTERGGFSLTVEHPAERVLFKTLIAALALLTVGYVYFVSASVLNVIARKDAVRETASLESKVSLLERDYYAATAALTPSSGERLGLSPVSNTRYVHRPGVVGVAETPLNEI
;
A
#
# COMPACT_ATOMS: atom_id res chain seq x y z
N MET A 1 -39.75 -30.54 68.34
CA MET A 1 -38.30 -30.82 68.27
C MET A 1 -37.93 -31.08 66.83
N GLY A 2 -37.06 -30.26 66.24
CA GLY A 2 -36.71 -30.33 64.82
C GLY A 2 -36.09 -29.04 64.35
N THR A 3 -34.78 -28.91 64.58
CA THR A 3 -33.92 -27.81 64.13
C THR A 3 -33.89 -27.69 62.61
N ARG A 4 -34.01 -26.46 62.08
CA ARG A 4 -33.56 -26.13 60.72
C ARG A 4 -32.55 -24.99 60.78
N ILE A 5 -31.30 -25.37 60.54
CA ILE A 5 -30.18 -24.48 60.24
C ILE A 5 -30.13 -24.28 58.71
N HIS A 6 -29.53 -23.15 58.32
CA HIS A 6 -29.00 -22.75 57.00
C HIS A 6 -29.77 -21.54 56.40
N LYS A 7 -29.12 -20.44 56.04
CA LYS A 7 -27.83 -20.37 55.33
C LYS A 7 -27.14 -19.02 55.55
N ILE A 8 -25.82 -19.13 55.68
CA ILE A 8 -24.80 -18.09 55.60
C ILE A 8 -24.85 -17.44 54.21
N SER A 9 -24.91 -16.12 54.12
CA SER A 9 -24.20 -15.40 53.05
C SER A 9 -23.55 -14.14 53.62
N ARG A 10 -22.32 -14.35 54.11
CA ARG A 10 -21.31 -13.30 54.22
C ARG A 10 -20.98 -12.83 52.81
N TYR A 11 -21.43 -11.66 52.41
CA TYR A 11 -20.80 -10.92 51.32
C TYR A 11 -20.65 -9.46 51.73
N LYS A 12 -19.43 -9.12 52.14
CA LYS A 12 -18.95 -7.73 52.09
C LYS A 12 -18.98 -7.31 50.62
N PRO A 13 -19.61 -6.18 50.25
CA PRO A 13 -19.45 -5.67 48.89
C PRO A 13 -17.97 -5.34 48.68
N SER A 14 -17.40 -5.89 47.61
CA SER A 14 -15.99 -5.72 47.30
C SER A 14 -15.70 -4.26 46.96
N ILE A 15 -14.63 -3.72 47.56
CA ILE A 15 -14.12 -2.36 47.34
C ILE A 15 -13.61 -2.19 45.88
N PHE A 16 -13.57 -3.29 45.11
CA PHE A 16 -13.14 -3.34 43.72
C PHE A 16 -14.28 -3.50 42.71
N GLN A 17 -15.55 -3.40 43.13
CA GLN A 17 -16.64 -3.27 42.18
C GLN A 17 -16.72 -1.82 41.71
N GLY A 18 -15.73 -1.43 40.91
CA GLY A 18 -15.78 -0.23 40.08
C GLY A 18 -16.94 -0.39 39.11
N SER A 19 -18.12 0.01 39.55
CA SER A 19 -19.24 0.16 38.64
C SER A 19 -18.86 1.28 37.68
N LEU A 20 -18.40 0.92 36.49
CA LEU A 20 -18.52 1.77 35.33
C LEU A 20 -20.02 1.89 35.05
N ARG A 21 -20.71 2.63 35.91
CA ARG A 21 -21.98 3.25 35.57
C ARG A 21 -21.62 4.30 34.53
N LEU A 22 -21.52 3.84 33.29
CA LEU A 22 -21.87 4.63 32.12
C LEU A 22 -23.37 4.89 32.23
N SER A 23 -23.76 5.68 33.24
CA SER A 23 -24.97 6.45 33.19
C SER A 23 -24.74 7.38 32.01
N THR A 24 -25.17 6.93 30.83
CA THR A 24 -25.52 7.85 29.77
C THR A 24 -26.69 8.64 30.32
N GLU A 25 -26.40 9.63 31.16
CA GLU A 25 -27.32 10.71 31.42
C GLU A 25 -27.54 11.35 30.05
N ARG A 26 -28.57 10.87 29.36
CA ARG A 26 -29.33 11.70 28.42
C ARG A 26 -30.07 12.76 29.25
N GLY A 27 -29.32 13.51 30.04
CA GLY A 27 -29.73 14.69 30.78
C GLY A 27 -29.68 15.84 29.80
N GLY A 28 -30.72 15.94 29.00
CA GLY A 28 -30.87 17.00 28.02
C GLY A 28 -31.74 16.50 26.89
N PHE A 29 -33.06 16.52 27.08
CA PHE A 29 -34.03 16.86 26.04
C PHE A 29 -35.45 16.70 26.61
N SER A 30 -35.89 17.71 27.36
CA SER A 30 -37.31 17.92 27.69
C SER A 30 -37.86 19.14 26.95
N LEU A 31 -37.47 19.31 25.67
CA LEU A 31 -38.03 20.31 24.73
C LEU A 31 -38.22 19.77 23.30
N THR A 32 -37.66 18.62 22.92
CA THR A 32 -37.77 18.08 21.53
C THR A 32 -39.04 17.30 21.22
N VAL A 33 -40.01 17.26 22.13
CA VAL A 33 -41.30 16.60 21.86
C VAL A 33 -42.18 17.45 20.93
N GLU A 34 -41.95 18.76 20.84
CA GLU A 34 -42.80 19.65 20.03
C GLU A 34 -42.38 19.77 18.56
N HIS A 35 -41.10 19.58 18.22
CA HIS A 35 -40.58 19.87 16.87
C HIS A 35 -39.92 18.64 16.21
N PRO A 36 -40.70 17.79 15.50
CA PRO A 36 -40.17 16.57 14.86
C PRO A 36 -39.09 16.85 13.80
N ALA A 37 -39.10 18.06 13.21
CA ALA A 37 -38.10 18.49 12.22
C ALA A 37 -36.69 18.63 12.81
N GLU A 38 -36.54 19.12 14.04
CA GLU A 38 -35.24 19.30 14.69
C GLU A 38 -34.53 17.96 14.92
N ARG A 39 -35.30 16.93 15.27
CA ARG A 39 -34.77 15.59 15.50
C ARG A 39 -34.25 14.95 14.21
N VAL A 40 -34.92 15.21 13.08
CA VAL A 40 -34.45 14.74 11.77
C VAL A 40 -33.18 15.50 11.39
N LEU A 41 -33.17 16.83 11.53
CA LEU A 41 -32.02 17.67 11.23
C LEU A 41 -30.78 17.28 12.04
N PHE A 42 -30.92 17.04 13.34
CA PHE A 42 -29.81 16.63 14.19
C PHE A 42 -29.25 15.25 13.79
N LYS A 43 -30.13 14.30 13.46
CA LYS A 43 -29.72 12.97 12.99
C LYS A 43 -29.01 13.04 11.63
N THR A 44 -29.50 13.85 10.70
CA THR A 44 -28.84 14.02 9.40
C THR A 44 -27.48 14.69 9.55
N LEU A 45 -27.35 15.66 10.46
CA LEU A 45 -26.08 16.32 10.74
C LEU A 45 -25.05 15.36 11.35
N ILE A 46 -25.47 14.52 12.30
CA ILE A 46 -24.61 13.45 12.85
C ILE A 46 -24.24 12.43 11.77
N ALA A 47 -25.19 12.00 10.95
CA ALA A 47 -24.92 11.05 9.87
C ALA A 47 -23.94 11.62 8.84
N ALA A 48 -24.10 12.89 8.48
CA ALA A 48 -23.19 13.61 7.58
C ALA A 48 -21.79 13.73 8.19
N LEU A 49 -21.69 14.09 9.47
CA LEU A 49 -20.40 14.16 10.18
C LEU A 49 -19.71 12.79 10.23
N ALA A 50 -20.46 11.73 10.51
CA ALA A 50 -19.94 10.37 10.52
C ALA A 50 -19.44 9.95 9.13
N LEU A 51 -20.23 10.23 8.09
CA LEU A 51 -19.86 9.95 6.70
C LEU A 51 -18.59 10.69 6.28
N LEU A 52 -18.48 11.99 6.61
CA LEU A 52 -17.29 12.79 6.35
C LEU A 52 -16.06 12.23 7.08
N THR A 53 -16.24 11.81 8.33
CA THR A 53 -15.16 11.21 9.13
C THR A 53 -14.66 9.92 8.50
N VAL A 54 -15.58 9.01 8.14
CA VAL A 54 -15.23 7.74 7.48
C VAL A 54 -14.59 7.98 6.12
N GLY A 55 -15.17 8.89 5.33
CA GLY A 55 -14.62 9.28 4.03
C GLY A 55 -13.22 9.84 4.15
N TYR A 56 -12.97 10.72 5.12
CA TYR A 56 -11.65 11.28 5.38
C TYR A 56 -10.61 10.19 5.70
N VAL A 57 -10.93 9.28 6.62
CA VAL A 57 -10.03 8.17 6.97
C VAL A 57 -9.76 7.28 5.76
N TYR A 58 -10.78 6.99 4.95
CA TYR A 58 -10.63 6.23 3.71
C TYR A 58 -9.70 6.94 2.71
N PHE A 59 -9.93 8.23 2.45
CA PHE A 59 -9.12 9.00 1.51
C PHE A 59 -7.66 9.13 1.96
N VAL A 60 -7.42 9.37 3.24
CA VAL A 60 -6.05 9.42 3.79
C VAL A 60 -5.38 8.06 3.66
N SER A 61 -6.08 6.97 4.02
CA SER A 61 -5.54 5.61 3.90
C SER A 61 -5.22 5.24 2.45
N ALA A 62 -6.13 5.54 1.52
CA ALA A 62 -5.92 5.32 0.10
C ALA A 62 -4.75 6.15 -0.46
N SER A 63 -4.61 7.40 -0.01
CA SER A 63 -3.49 8.26 -0.39
C SER A 63 -2.15 7.68 0.08
N VAL A 64 -2.08 7.22 1.34
CA VAL A 64 -0.89 6.57 1.90
C VAL A 64 -0.54 5.30 1.10
N LEU A 65 -1.53 4.45 0.81
CA LEU A 65 -1.31 3.23 0.01
C LEU A 65 -0.77 3.55 -1.39
N ASN A 66 -1.32 4.58 -2.05
CA ASN A 66 -0.86 4.99 -3.37
C ASN A 66 0.60 5.50 -3.33
N VAL A 67 0.96 6.24 -2.29
CA VAL A 67 2.35 6.70 -2.08
C VAL A 67 3.30 5.52 -1.83
N ILE A 68 2.87 4.51 -1.06
CA ILE A 68 3.66 3.29 -0.82
C ILE A 68 3.86 2.51 -2.12
N ALA A 69 2.78 2.23 -2.84
CA ALA A 69 2.83 1.52 -4.12
C ALA A 69 3.75 2.22 -5.12
N ARG A 70 3.69 3.56 -5.21
CA ARG A 70 4.60 4.34 -6.04
C ARG A 70 6.06 4.18 -5.61
N LYS A 71 6.34 4.21 -4.31
CA LYS A 71 7.70 4.04 -3.79
C LYS A 71 8.26 2.65 -4.08
N ASP A 72 7.43 1.62 -3.95
CA ASP A 72 7.84 0.25 -4.22
C ASP A 72 8.10 0.03 -5.72
N ALA A 73 7.24 0.57 -6.59
CA ALA A 73 7.48 0.53 -8.04
C ALA A 73 8.81 1.22 -8.42
N VAL A 74 9.10 2.41 -7.85
CA VAL A 74 10.36 3.11 -8.12
C VAL A 74 11.58 2.29 -7.65
N ARG A 75 11.48 1.62 -6.49
CA ARG A 75 12.56 0.77 -5.98
C ARG A 75 12.78 -0.46 -6.86
N GLU A 76 11.71 -1.08 -7.32
CA GLU A 76 11.78 -2.24 -8.20
C GLU A 76 12.39 -1.86 -9.56
N THR A 77 11.97 -0.75 -10.15
CA THR A 77 12.56 -0.22 -11.39
C THR A 77 14.06 0.04 -11.22
N ALA A 78 14.48 0.70 -10.15
CA ALA A 78 15.89 0.94 -9.88
C ALA A 78 16.70 -0.37 -9.71
N SER A 79 16.08 -1.40 -9.10
CA SER A 79 16.71 -2.73 -8.99
C SER A 79 16.85 -3.41 -10.34
N LEU A 80 15.84 -3.33 -11.20
CA LEU A 80 15.87 -3.89 -12.55
C LEU A 80 16.91 -3.18 -13.43
N GLU A 81 16.94 -1.85 -13.41
CA GLU A 81 17.95 -1.06 -14.12
C GLU A 81 19.37 -1.46 -13.71
N SER A 82 19.63 -1.59 -12.41
CA SER A 82 20.94 -2.04 -11.92
C SER A 82 21.32 -3.43 -12.45
N LYS A 83 20.37 -4.38 -12.49
CA LYS A 83 20.61 -5.72 -13.04
C LYS A 83 20.89 -5.68 -14.54
N VAL A 84 20.16 -4.84 -15.29
CA VAL A 84 20.39 -4.64 -16.73
C VAL A 84 21.78 -4.08 -16.96
N SER A 85 22.19 -3.02 -16.24
CA SER A 85 23.52 -2.44 -16.40
C SER A 85 24.65 -3.42 -16.07
N LEU A 86 24.48 -4.30 -15.07
CA LEU A 86 25.44 -5.36 -14.78
C LEU A 86 25.51 -6.36 -15.95
N LEU A 87 24.37 -6.77 -16.49
CA LEU A 87 24.32 -7.72 -17.61
C LEU A 87 24.93 -7.13 -18.88
N GLU A 88 24.68 -5.85 -19.17
CA GLU A 88 25.29 -5.13 -20.29
C GLU A 88 26.81 -5.07 -20.15
N ARG A 89 27.30 -4.72 -18.96
CA ARG A 89 28.74 -4.71 -18.67
C ARG A 89 29.36 -6.08 -18.90
N ASP A 90 28.73 -7.13 -18.38
CA ASP A 90 29.23 -8.50 -18.50
C ASP A 90 29.17 -9.00 -19.96
N TYR A 91 28.13 -8.63 -20.71
CA TYR A 91 28.02 -8.89 -22.14
C TYR A 91 29.12 -8.20 -22.94
N TYR A 92 29.40 -6.92 -22.65
CA TYR A 92 30.49 -6.19 -23.33
C TYR A 92 31.85 -6.76 -22.99
N ALA A 93 32.08 -7.16 -21.73
CA ALA A 93 33.32 -7.84 -21.33
C ALA A 93 33.50 -9.17 -22.06
N ALA A 94 32.44 -9.98 -22.17
CA ALA A 94 32.47 -11.25 -22.89
C ALA A 94 32.69 -11.05 -24.40
N THR A 95 32.04 -10.05 -25.00
CA THR A 95 32.16 -9.75 -26.43
C THR A 95 33.54 -9.19 -26.77
N ALA A 96 34.14 -8.38 -25.88
CA ALA A 96 35.50 -7.88 -26.07
C ALA A 96 36.55 -9.00 -26.11
N ALA A 97 36.28 -10.16 -25.49
CA ALA A 97 37.14 -11.33 -25.56
C ALA A 97 37.04 -12.10 -26.89
N LEU A 98 36.04 -11.81 -27.73
CA LEU A 98 35.86 -12.46 -29.04
C LEU A 98 36.73 -11.79 -30.10
N THR A 99 37.98 -12.23 -30.21
CA THR A 99 38.89 -11.83 -31.29
C THR A 99 38.94 -12.89 -32.41
N PRO A 100 39.29 -12.52 -33.65
CA PRO A 100 39.52 -13.50 -34.73
C PRO A 100 40.55 -14.59 -34.34
N SER A 101 41.60 -14.19 -33.61
CA SER A 101 42.60 -15.11 -33.05
C SER A 101 42.02 -16.08 -32.00
N SER A 102 40.93 -15.71 -31.33
CA SER A 102 40.20 -16.64 -30.46
C SER A 102 39.42 -17.66 -31.28
N GLY A 103 38.88 -17.27 -32.42
CA GLY A 103 38.24 -18.18 -33.37
C GLY A 103 39.21 -19.23 -33.92
N GLU A 104 40.42 -18.82 -34.33
CA GLU A 104 41.46 -19.73 -34.81
C GLU A 104 41.85 -20.78 -33.74
N ARG A 105 41.96 -20.36 -32.47
CA ARG A 105 42.23 -21.28 -31.34
C ARG A 105 41.10 -22.28 -31.08
N LEU A 106 39.87 -21.95 -31.46
CA LEU A 106 38.70 -22.83 -31.41
C LEU A 106 38.59 -23.76 -32.64
N GLY A 107 39.57 -23.72 -33.55
CA GLY A 107 39.58 -24.54 -34.78
C GLY A 107 38.69 -23.97 -35.90
N LEU A 108 38.25 -22.72 -35.77
CA LEU A 108 37.48 -22.04 -36.82
C LEU A 108 38.43 -21.51 -37.89
N SER A 109 38.11 -21.79 -39.15
CA SER A 109 38.84 -21.28 -40.31
C SER A 109 38.24 -19.95 -40.78
N PRO A 110 39.04 -18.96 -41.20
CA PRO A 110 38.53 -17.72 -41.77
C PRO A 110 37.72 -18.01 -43.05
N VAL A 111 36.51 -17.47 -43.12
CA VAL A 111 35.63 -17.56 -44.30
C VAL A 111 35.75 -16.26 -45.08
N SER A 112 36.10 -16.35 -46.36
CA SER A 112 36.36 -15.19 -47.24
C SER A 112 35.10 -14.48 -47.76
N ASN A 113 33.92 -15.12 -47.66
CA ASN A 113 32.65 -14.63 -48.19
C ASN A 113 31.61 -14.45 -47.08
N THR A 114 31.85 -13.51 -46.16
CA THR A 114 30.93 -13.22 -45.04
C THR A 114 29.98 -12.08 -45.43
N ARG A 115 28.69 -12.38 -45.56
CA ARG A 115 27.65 -11.37 -45.80
C ARG A 115 27.08 -10.93 -44.45
N TYR A 116 27.57 -9.79 -43.94
CA TYR A 116 27.03 -9.20 -42.71
C TYR A 116 25.62 -8.65 -42.98
N VAL A 117 24.64 -9.14 -42.22
CA VAL A 117 23.26 -8.65 -42.30
C VAL A 117 23.07 -7.66 -41.15
N HIS A 118 22.86 -6.39 -41.48
CA HIS A 118 22.60 -5.36 -40.49
C HIS A 118 21.19 -5.57 -39.90
N ARG A 119 21.11 -5.93 -38.62
CA ARG A 119 19.85 -5.94 -37.87
C ARG A 119 19.80 -4.65 -37.03
N PRO A 120 18.94 -3.67 -37.37
CA PRO A 120 18.76 -2.51 -36.49
C PRO A 120 18.26 -3.02 -35.13
N GLY A 121 19.01 -2.72 -34.08
CA GLY A 121 18.62 -3.03 -32.71
C GLY A 121 17.33 -2.30 -32.34
N VAL A 122 16.52 -2.91 -31.48
CA VAL A 122 15.33 -2.26 -30.91
C VAL A 122 15.81 -1.23 -29.89
N VAL A 123 16.23 -0.06 -30.38
CA VAL A 123 16.25 1.15 -29.57
C VAL A 123 14.79 1.53 -29.39
N GLY A 124 14.29 1.44 -28.15
CA GLY A 124 12.97 1.93 -27.79
C GLY A 124 12.82 3.35 -28.30
N VAL A 125 11.80 3.58 -29.12
CA VAL A 125 11.45 4.90 -29.63
C VAL A 125 11.00 5.74 -28.43
N ALA A 126 11.95 6.43 -27.80
CA ALA A 126 11.64 7.57 -26.95
C ALA A 126 11.33 8.73 -27.90
N GLU A 127 10.06 9.07 -28.04
CA GLU A 127 9.63 10.28 -28.72
C GLU A 127 10.19 11.48 -27.95
N THR A 128 11.32 12.02 -28.39
CA THR A 128 11.76 13.36 -28.00
C THR A 128 10.77 14.37 -28.58
N PRO A 129 10.01 15.14 -27.77
CA PRO A 129 9.19 16.21 -28.30
C PRO A 129 10.11 17.23 -28.98
N LEU A 130 9.82 17.49 -30.25
CA LEU A 130 10.47 18.51 -31.06
C LEU A 130 10.29 19.85 -30.34
N ASN A 131 11.38 20.42 -29.80
CA ASN A 131 11.36 21.78 -29.29
C ASN A 131 11.40 22.71 -30.50
N GLU A 132 10.23 23.18 -30.92
CA GLU A 132 10.13 24.30 -31.85
C GLU A 132 10.68 25.57 -31.18
N ILE A 133 11.42 26.33 -32.00
CA ILE A 133 12.40 27.37 -31.66
C ILE A 133 11.72 28.59 -31.05
#